data_AF-A0A2D5XQX4-F1
#
_entry.id   AF-A0A2D5XQX4-F1
#
_cell.length_a   1.000
_cell.length_b   1.000
_cell.length_c   1.000
_cell.angle_alpha   90.00
_cell.angle_beta   90.00
_cell.angle_gamma   90.00
#
_symmetry.space_group_name_H-M   'P 1'
#
loop_
_entity.id
_entity.type
_entity.pdbx_description
1 polymer ?
#
loop_
_entity_poly.entity_id
_entity_poly.type
_entity_poly.pdbx_seq_one_letter_code
_entity_poly.pdbx_strand_id
1 'polypeptide(L)'
;MTRKRFQRRRKLIKPSLQLKLTAVFTGLCALSLLLQFILFQSALTSAALELPADSARMLDLSQSIVLKVLTISFLICLPVTFLVGIMTTFRFAGPVWRFETFLKSILRGEKPRDFTLRKGDQLTELADLLVRSTQPLRAESPQDAPRSGTPTNRPSVPAGLRRVS
;
A
#
# COMPACT_ATOMS: atom_id res chain seq x y z
N MET A 1 -12.87 -38.59 19.13
CA MET A 1 -12.99 -37.12 19.13
C MET A 1 -12.67 -36.59 17.73
N THR A 2 -13.70 -36.28 16.94
CA THR A 2 -13.56 -35.86 15.54
C THR A 2 -13.26 -34.36 15.48
N ARG A 3 -12.03 -33.97 15.10
CA ARG A 3 -11.66 -32.56 14.91
C ARG A 3 -12.51 -31.96 13.80
N LYS A 4 -13.48 -31.11 14.16
CA LYS A 4 -14.23 -30.27 13.21
C LYS A 4 -13.22 -29.35 12.50
N ARG A 5 -12.92 -29.64 11.24
CA ARG A 5 -12.01 -28.86 10.38
C ARG A 5 -12.70 -27.54 10.06
N PHE A 6 -12.35 -26.46 10.76
CA PHE A 6 -12.85 -25.11 10.46
C PHE A 6 -12.38 -24.68 9.06
N GLN A 7 -13.23 -24.87 8.05
CA GLN A 7 -13.04 -24.24 6.74
C GLN A 7 -13.37 -22.75 6.88
N ARG A 8 -12.36 -21.90 7.06
CA ARG A 8 -12.54 -20.43 7.08
C ARG A 8 -12.96 -19.94 5.68
N ARG A 9 -14.26 -19.87 5.43
CA ARG A 9 -14.89 -19.37 4.19
C ARG A 9 -15.10 -17.85 4.22
N ARG A 10 -14.06 -17.06 4.48
CA ARG A 10 -14.10 -15.62 4.21
C ARG A 10 -13.17 -15.33 3.04
N LYS A 11 -13.72 -15.37 1.82
CA LYS A 11 -12.99 -15.03 0.58
C LYS A 11 -12.56 -13.55 0.53
N LEU A 12 -13.20 -12.68 1.33
CA LEU A 12 -12.83 -11.26 1.48
C LEU A 12 -12.39 -11.00 2.91
N ILE A 13 -11.07 -10.97 3.13
CA ILE A 13 -10.47 -10.67 4.43
C ILE A 13 -10.30 -9.15 4.59
N LYS A 14 -10.20 -8.39 3.49
CA LYS A 14 -10.19 -6.91 3.44
C LYS A 14 -10.79 -6.38 2.12
N PRO A 15 -12.13 -6.22 2.04
CA PRO A 15 -12.82 -5.93 0.78
C PRO A 15 -12.42 -4.61 0.15
N SER A 16 -12.14 -3.57 0.95
CA SER A 16 -11.77 -2.24 0.45
C SER A 16 -10.44 -2.23 -0.31
N LEU A 17 -9.45 -2.99 0.17
CA LEU A 17 -8.15 -3.10 -0.47
C LEU A 17 -8.23 -3.94 -1.75
N GLN A 18 -8.83 -5.13 -1.63
CA GLN A 18 -8.96 -6.08 -2.72
C GLN A 18 -9.80 -5.49 -3.85
N LEU A 19 -10.92 -4.83 -3.55
CA LEU A 19 -11.78 -4.22 -4.57
C LEU A 19 -11.08 -3.06 -5.29
N LYS A 20 -10.31 -2.21 -4.59
CA LYS A 20 -9.57 -1.12 -5.22
C LYS A 20 -8.47 -1.63 -6.17
N LEU A 21 -7.68 -2.61 -5.73
CA LEU A 21 -6.67 -3.25 -6.57
C LEU A 21 -7.31 -3.93 -7.78
N THR A 22 -8.31 -4.77 -7.54
CA THR A 22 -9.04 -5.46 -8.61
C THR A 22 -9.66 -4.46 -9.58
N ALA A 23 -10.25 -3.35 -9.11
CA ALA A 23 -10.81 -2.32 -9.99
C ALA A 23 -9.75 -1.67 -10.89
N VAL A 24 -8.55 -1.38 -10.37
CA VAL A 24 -7.44 -0.84 -11.17
C VAL A 24 -7.01 -1.83 -12.25
N PHE A 25 -6.78 -3.10 -11.90
CA PHE A 25 -6.40 -4.13 -12.87
C PHE A 25 -7.50 -4.42 -13.89
N THR A 26 -8.75 -4.54 -13.45
CA THR A 26 -9.90 -4.74 -14.34
C THR A 26 -10.08 -3.55 -15.28
N GLY A 27 -9.94 -2.32 -14.79
CA GLY A 27 -10.01 -1.11 -15.61
C GLY A 27 -8.89 -1.07 -16.65
N LEU A 28 -7.67 -1.45 -16.27
CA LEU A 28 -6.54 -1.55 -17.19
C LEU A 28 -6.76 -2.63 -18.27
N CYS A 29 -7.27 -3.80 -17.89
CA CYS A 29 -7.63 -4.85 -18.84
C CYS A 29 -8.74 -4.40 -19.78
N ALA A 30 -9.78 -3.74 -19.27
CA ALA A 30 -10.88 -3.20 -20.08
C ALA A 30 -10.38 -2.14 -21.08
N LEU A 31 -9.50 -1.25 -20.64
CA LEU A 31 -8.87 -0.24 -21.51
C LEU A 31 -8.03 -0.90 -22.60
N SER A 32 -7.23 -1.92 -22.26
CA SER A 32 -6.44 -2.68 -23.22
C SER A 32 -7.32 -3.37 -24.26
N LEU A 33 -8.40 -4.03 -23.82
CA LEU A 33 -9.37 -4.67 -24.72
C LEU A 33 -10.07 -3.66 -25.64
N LEU A 34 -10.43 -2.49 -25.12
CA LEU A 34 -11.05 -1.42 -25.91
C LEU A 34 -10.09 -0.91 -26.98
N LEU A 35 -8.82 -0.66 -26.64
CA LEU A 35 -7.81 -0.24 -27.60
C LEU A 35 -7.58 -1.32 -28.67
N GLN A 36 -7.47 -2.58 -28.25
CA GLN A 36 -7.34 -3.73 -29.16
C GLN A 36 -8.51 -3.80 -30.14
N PHE A 37 -9.74 -3.60 -29.65
CA PHE A 37 -10.95 -3.58 -30.47
C PHE A 37 -10.95 -2.45 -31.49
N ILE A 38 -10.57 -1.24 -31.09
CA ILE A 38 -10.47 -0.08 -32.00
C ILE A 38 -9.43 -0.34 -33.09
N LEU A 39 -8.25 -0.83 -32.73
CA LEU A 39 -7.19 -1.12 -33.70
C LEU A 39 -7.58 -2.26 -34.65
N PHE A 40 -8.28 -3.28 -34.15
CA PHE A 40 -8.82 -4.36 -34.97
C PHE A 40 -9.88 -3.86 -35.96
N GLN A 41 -10.79 -2.99 -35.52
CA GLN A 41 -11.79 -2.39 -36.42
C GLN A 41 -11.17 -1.49 -37.48
N SER A 42 -10.14 -0.73 -37.10
CA SER A 42 -9.36 0.06 -38.05
C SER A 42 -8.69 -0.84 -39.08
N ALA A 43 -8.09 -1.96 -38.65
CA ALA A 43 -7.47 -2.94 -39.54
C ALA A 43 -8.47 -3.56 -40.51
N LEU A 44 -9.64 -3.96 -40.02
CA LEU A 44 -10.72 -4.50 -40.86
C LEU A 44 -11.21 -3.49 -41.89
N THR A 45 -11.39 -2.23 -41.49
CA THR A 45 -11.85 -1.17 -42.39
C THR A 45 -10.82 -0.88 -43.47
N SER A 46 -9.53 -0.82 -43.13
CA SER A 46 -8.44 -0.68 -44.11
C SER A 46 -8.41 -1.84 -45.10
N ALA A 47 -8.55 -3.09 -44.61
CA ALA A 47 -8.62 -4.26 -45.49
C ALA A 47 -9.87 -4.26 -46.39
N ALA A 48 -11.00 -3.75 -45.90
CA ALA A 48 -12.25 -3.64 -46.65
C ALA A 48 -12.24 -2.54 -47.72
N LEU A 49 -11.43 -1.50 -47.56
CA LEU A 49 -11.29 -0.44 -48.57
C LEU A 49 -10.33 -0.82 -49.70
N GLU A 50 -9.38 -1.71 -49.43
CA GLU A 50 -8.33 -2.06 -50.38
C GLU A 50 -8.67 -3.26 -51.28
N LEU A 51 -9.87 -3.88 -51.19
CA LEU A 51 -10.26 -5.14 -51.88
C LEU A 51 -9.62 -5.32 -53.27
N PRO A 52 -8.48 -6.03 -53.37
CA PRO A 52 -7.94 -6.46 -54.64
C PRO A 52 -8.55 -7.83 -54.95
N ALA A 53 -8.92 -8.08 -56.20
CA ALA A 53 -9.37 -9.41 -56.66
C ALA A 53 -8.28 -10.50 -56.59
N ASP A 54 -7.12 -10.19 -55.99
CA ASP A 54 -5.88 -10.97 -56.04
C ASP A 54 -5.47 -11.40 -54.63
N SER A 55 -5.64 -12.69 -54.34
CA SER A 55 -5.52 -13.29 -53.00
C SER A 55 -4.10 -13.21 -52.42
N ALA A 56 -3.07 -13.12 -53.27
CA ALA A 56 -1.68 -12.96 -52.84
C ALA A 56 -1.40 -11.58 -52.25
N ARG A 57 -1.93 -10.50 -52.84
CA ARG A 57 -1.79 -9.14 -52.31
C ARG A 57 -2.56 -8.94 -51.01
N MET A 58 -3.69 -9.63 -50.83
CA MET A 58 -4.43 -9.60 -49.57
C MET A 58 -3.61 -10.15 -48.39
N LEU A 59 -2.80 -11.19 -48.62
CA LEU A 59 -2.00 -11.82 -47.56
C LEU A 59 -0.91 -10.86 -47.05
N ASP A 60 -0.16 -10.23 -47.95
CA ASP A 60 0.89 -9.26 -47.60
C ASP A 60 0.35 -8.00 -46.91
N LEU A 61 -0.78 -7.47 -47.38
CA LEU A 61 -1.45 -6.34 -46.76
C LEU A 61 -1.95 -6.70 -45.35
N SER A 62 -2.54 -7.88 -45.19
CA SER A 62 -3.03 -8.35 -43.90
C SER A 62 -1.90 -8.51 -42.87
N GLN A 63 -0.76 -9.06 -43.28
CA GLN A 63 0.38 -9.26 -42.40
C GLN A 63 1.00 -7.92 -41.97
N SER A 64 1.10 -6.98 -42.90
CA SER A 64 1.61 -5.63 -42.63
C SER A 64 0.71 -4.86 -41.65
N ILE A 65 -0.61 -4.96 -41.82
CA ILE A 65 -1.61 -4.34 -40.93
C ILE A 65 -1.53 -4.97 -39.53
N VAL A 66 -1.50 -6.30 -39.43
CA VAL A 66 -1.40 -7.01 -38.15
C VAL A 66 -0.11 -6.63 -37.41
N LEU A 67 1.03 -6.62 -38.08
CA LEU A 67 2.30 -6.22 -37.48
C LEU A 67 2.29 -4.77 -37.02
N LYS A 68 1.70 -3.86 -37.80
CA LYS A 68 1.56 -2.44 -37.42
C LYS A 68 0.67 -2.28 -36.18
N VAL A 69 -0.49 -2.93 -36.17
CA VAL A 69 -1.41 -2.91 -35.01
C VAL A 69 -0.74 -3.50 -33.78
N LEU A 70 -0.08 -4.65 -33.90
CA LEU A 70 0.62 -5.30 -32.80
C LEU A 70 1.72 -4.39 -32.23
N THR A 71 2.52 -3.77 -33.10
CA THR A 71 3.60 -2.87 -32.70
C THR A 71 3.07 -1.64 -31.96
N ILE A 72 2.00 -1.01 -32.47
CA ILE A 72 1.38 0.15 -31.84
C ILE A 72 0.76 -0.24 -30.49
N SER A 73 0.02 -1.35 -30.43
CA SER A 73 -0.55 -1.87 -29.19
C SER A 73 0.54 -2.12 -28.15
N PHE A 74 1.63 -2.76 -28.52
CA PHE A 74 2.72 -3.06 -27.60
C PHE A 74 3.41 -1.78 -27.11
N LEU A 75 3.68 -0.84 -28.02
CA LEU A 75 4.34 0.41 -27.70
C LEU A 75 3.50 1.32 -26.77
N ILE A 76 2.17 1.19 -26.77
CA ILE A 76 1.27 1.99 -25.91
C ILE A 76 0.85 1.22 -24.66
N CYS A 77 0.33 0.00 -24.79
CA CYS A 77 -0.19 -0.77 -23.66
C CYS A 77 0.90 -1.16 -22.67
N LEU A 78 2.10 -1.50 -23.13
CA LEU A 78 3.18 -1.92 -22.24
C LEU A 78 3.61 -0.80 -21.29
N PRO A 79 4.02 0.40 -21.75
CA PRO A 79 4.43 1.46 -20.83
C PRO A 79 3.28 1.92 -19.92
N VAL A 80 2.04 1.99 -20.42
CA VAL A 80 0.88 2.35 -19.59
C VAL A 80 0.65 1.31 -18.49
N THR A 81 0.66 0.02 -18.84
CA THR A 81 0.50 -1.08 -17.87
C THR A 81 1.62 -1.11 -16.85
N PHE A 82 2.85 -0.93 -17.31
CA PHE A 82 4.02 -0.87 -16.45
C PHE A 82 3.94 0.31 -15.46
N LEU A 83 3.58 1.50 -15.94
CA LEU A 83 3.47 2.69 -15.11
C LEU A 83 2.37 2.55 -14.05
N VAL A 84 1.18 2.04 -14.45
CA VAL A 84 0.09 1.76 -13.50
C VAL A 84 0.49 0.71 -12.47
N GLY A 85 1.20 -0.34 -12.90
CA GLY A 85 1.75 -1.37 -12.02
C GLY A 85 2.72 -0.78 -10.99
N ILE A 86 3.67 0.03 -11.43
CA ILE A 86 4.63 0.73 -10.57
C ILE A 86 3.91 1.65 -9.58
N MET A 87 2.99 2.50 -10.05
CA MET A 87 2.23 3.42 -9.20
C MET A 87 1.44 2.66 -8.13
N THR A 88 0.87 1.51 -8.50
CA THR A 88 0.15 0.64 -7.57
C THR A 88 1.10 0.09 -6.51
N THR A 89 2.27 -0.42 -6.89
CA THR A 89 3.28 -0.97 -5.97
C THR A 89 3.83 0.07 -5.00
N PHE A 90 4.09 1.31 -5.45
CA PHE A 90 4.60 2.37 -4.58
C PHE A 90 3.65 2.72 -3.42
N ARG A 91 2.34 2.57 -3.61
CA ARG A 91 1.34 2.76 -2.54
C ARG A 91 1.44 1.72 -1.43
N PHE A 92 2.18 0.63 -1.64
CA PHE A 92 2.50 -0.38 -0.61
C PHE A 92 3.89 -0.21 -0.04
N ALA A 93 4.89 0.05 -0.89
CA ALA A 93 6.30 0.11 -0.47
C ALA A 93 6.55 1.18 0.61
N GLY A 94 5.98 2.38 0.47
CA GLY A 94 6.13 3.47 1.43
C GLY A 94 5.63 3.10 2.84
N PRO A 95 4.35 2.68 2.98
CA PRO A 95 3.82 2.20 4.25
C PRO A 95 4.60 1.05 4.88
N VAL A 96 5.03 0.07 4.08
CA VAL A 96 5.78 -1.10 4.56
C VAL A 96 7.11 -0.69 5.18
N TRP A 97 7.86 0.20 4.53
CA TRP A 97 9.11 0.72 5.08
C TRP A 97 8.91 1.46 6.41
N ARG A 98 7.78 2.19 6.53
CA ARG A 98 7.43 2.88 7.78
C ARG A 98 7.10 1.91 8.90
N PHE A 99 6.41 0.81 8.60
CA PHE A 99 6.14 -0.26 9.57
C PHE A 99 7.42 -0.91 10.06
N GLU A 100 8.34 -1.22 9.14
CA GLU A 100 9.63 -1.82 9.48
C GLU A 100 10.45 -0.89 10.39
N THR A 101 10.51 0.40 10.06
CA THR A 101 11.24 1.40 10.85
C THR A 101 10.65 1.55 12.26
N PHE A 102 9.31 1.56 12.36
CA PHE A 102 8.60 1.64 13.63
C PHE A 102 8.77 0.38 14.49
N LEU A 103 8.74 -0.81 13.88
CA LEU A 103 8.98 -2.05 14.60
C LEU A 103 10.45 -2.16 15.05
N LYS A 104 11.40 -1.73 14.22
CA LYS A 104 12.82 -1.70 14.57
C LYS A 104 13.11 -0.77 15.76
N SER A 105 12.45 0.39 15.86
CA SER A 105 12.61 1.25 17.05
C SER A 105 12.05 0.61 18.30
N ILE A 106 10.88 -0.03 18.23
CA ILE A 106 10.33 -0.80 19.37
C ILE A 106 11.27 -1.93 19.77
N LEU A 107 11.84 -2.67 18.81
CA LEU A 107 12.81 -3.73 19.08
C LEU A 107 14.09 -3.21 19.77
N ARG A 108 14.48 -1.97 19.52
CA ARG A 108 15.58 -1.29 20.24
C ARG A 108 15.20 -0.79 21.63
N GLY A 109 13.95 -0.98 22.06
CA GLY A 109 13.42 -0.45 23.31
C GLY A 109 13.11 1.05 23.27
N GLU A 110 13.15 1.67 22.08
CA GLU A 110 12.73 3.06 21.92
C GLU A 110 11.20 3.16 22.03
N LYS A 111 10.70 4.32 22.47
CA LYS A 111 9.26 4.64 22.49
C LYS A 111 8.92 5.54 21.29
N PRO A 112 8.82 5.00 20.05
CA PRO A 112 8.46 5.82 18.91
C PRO A 112 7.07 6.41 19.10
N ARG A 113 6.90 7.66 18.65
CA ARG A 113 5.58 8.32 18.60
C ARG A 113 4.66 7.56 17.66
N ASP A 114 3.36 7.68 17.93
CA ASP A 114 2.32 7.17 17.05
C ASP A 114 2.45 7.79 15.65
N PHE A 115 2.17 6.99 14.64
CA PHE A 115 2.24 7.41 13.25
C PHE A 115 0.96 7.04 12.51
N THR A 116 0.63 7.84 11.50
CA THR A 116 -0.48 7.59 10.60
C THR A 116 0.01 7.59 9.16
N LEU A 117 -0.68 6.83 8.30
CA LEU A 117 -0.40 6.81 6.86
C LEU A 117 -1.15 7.93 6.14
N ARG A 118 -0.67 8.30 4.95
CA ARG A 118 -1.25 9.40 4.18
C ARG A 118 -2.60 8.97 3.58
N LYS A 119 -3.47 9.95 3.29
CA LYS A 119 -4.71 9.72 2.56
C LYS A 119 -4.38 9.10 1.20
N GLY A 120 -4.85 7.86 0.97
CA GLY A 120 -4.60 7.12 -0.27
C GLY A 120 -3.66 5.93 -0.11
N ASP A 121 -2.98 5.77 1.02
CA ASP A 121 -2.25 4.55 1.32
C ASP A 121 -3.24 3.41 1.60
N GLN A 122 -2.87 2.20 1.20
CA GLN A 122 -3.75 1.05 1.21
C GLN A 122 -3.73 0.26 2.54
N LEU A 123 -2.74 0.55 3.40
CA LEU A 123 -2.44 -0.19 4.62
C LEU A 123 -2.79 0.58 5.91
N THR A 124 -3.63 1.63 5.82
CA THR A 124 -3.97 2.50 6.96
C THR A 124 -4.56 1.74 8.14
N GLU A 125 -5.48 0.82 7.90
CA GLU A 125 -6.06 -0.02 8.95
C GLU A 125 -5.01 -0.91 9.64
N LEU A 126 -4.01 -1.38 8.89
CA LEU A 126 -2.91 -2.14 9.47
C LEU A 126 -2.02 -1.22 10.33
N ALA A 127 -1.75 0.01 9.87
CA ALA A 127 -1.00 1.01 10.63
C ALA A 127 -1.68 1.30 11.98
N ASP A 128 -2.98 1.55 11.97
CA ASP A 128 -3.77 1.82 13.18
C ASP A 128 -3.73 0.64 14.14
N LEU A 129 -3.85 -0.59 13.62
CA LEU A 129 -3.75 -1.80 14.43
C LEU A 129 -2.35 -1.96 15.05
N LEU A 130 -1.30 -1.63 14.30
CA LEU A 130 0.10 -1.70 14.74
C LEU A 130 0.40 -0.71 15.87
N VAL A 131 -0.12 0.52 15.75
CA VAL A 131 0.01 1.55 16.79
C VAL A 131 -0.74 1.14 18.05
N ARG A 132 -1.99 0.70 17.91
CA ARG A 132 -2.84 0.27 19.05
C ARG A 132 -2.28 -0.95 19.76
N SER A 133 -1.76 -1.94 19.04
CA SER A 133 -1.22 -3.17 19.65
C SER A 133 0.10 -2.96 20.40
N THR A 134 0.89 -1.97 19.97
CA THR A 134 2.18 -1.63 20.59
C THR A 134 2.05 -0.58 21.70
N GLN A 135 0.88 0.05 21.85
CA GLN A 135 0.64 1.08 22.86
C GLN A 135 0.84 0.57 24.31
N PRO A 136 0.32 -0.61 24.71
CA PRO A 136 0.51 -1.12 26.08
C PRO A 136 1.98 -1.40 26.40
N LEU A 137 2.71 -2.00 25.44
CA LEU A 137 4.13 -2.34 25.56
C LEU A 137 5.01 -1.09 25.78
N ARG A 138 4.60 0.03 25.19
CA ARG A 138 5.29 1.33 25.34
C ARG A 138 4.91 2.05 26.64
N ALA A 139 3.74 1.73 27.22
CA ALA A 139 3.24 2.31 28.46
C ALA A 139 3.79 1.62 29.73
N GLU A 140 4.05 0.31 29.70
CA GLU A 140 4.46 -0.49 30.88
C GLU A 140 5.98 -0.56 31.14
N SER A 141 6.82 0.17 30.41
CA SER A 141 8.28 0.12 30.65
C SER A 141 8.65 0.78 32.00
N PRO A 142 9.26 0.06 32.97
CA PRO A 142 9.48 0.49 34.37
C PRO A 142 10.40 1.69 34.63
N GLN A 143 10.83 2.44 33.60
CA GLN A 143 11.81 3.53 33.76
C GLN A 143 11.19 4.89 34.15
N ASP A 144 9.87 4.99 34.24
CA ASP A 144 9.17 6.21 34.71
C ASP A 144 8.64 6.08 36.15
N ALA A 145 9.20 5.17 36.96
CA ALA A 145 9.01 5.28 38.41
C ALA A 145 9.65 6.61 38.87
N PRO A 146 8.88 7.53 39.50
CA PRO A 146 9.47 8.73 40.06
C PRO A 146 10.55 8.26 41.03
N ARG A 147 11.80 8.72 40.84
CA ARG A 147 12.79 8.67 41.91
C ARG A 147 12.15 9.37 43.10
N SER A 148 11.68 8.57 44.04
CA SER A 148 11.08 9.03 45.29
C SER A 148 12.12 9.91 45.95
N GLY A 149 11.87 11.22 45.91
CA GLY A 149 12.59 12.18 46.71
C GLY A 149 12.46 11.74 48.16
N THR A 150 13.56 11.26 48.72
CA THR A 150 13.66 10.91 50.13
C THR A 150 13.30 12.16 50.94
N PRO A 151 12.38 12.09 51.92
CA PRO A 151 12.07 13.23 52.77
C PRO A 151 13.27 13.47 53.68
N THR A 152 14.11 14.44 53.33
CA THR A 152 15.14 14.94 54.26
C THR A 152 14.42 15.80 55.28
N ASN A 153 14.02 15.14 56.36
CA ASN A 153 13.56 15.71 57.62
C ASN A 153 14.65 16.66 58.14
N ARG A 154 14.47 17.98 57.96
CA ARG A 154 15.27 18.99 58.66
C ARG A 154 14.66 19.17 60.05
N PRO A 155 15.42 19.00 61.15
CA PRO A 155 14.93 19.36 62.46
C PRO A 155 14.70 20.88 62.53
N SER A 156 13.50 21.26 62.96
CA SER A 156 13.09 22.61 63.28
C SER A 156 13.96 23.17 64.42
N VAL A 157 14.72 24.22 64.13
CA VAL A 157 15.39 25.03 65.16
C VAL A 157 14.34 25.89 65.88
N PRO A 158 14.20 25.82 67.21
CA PRO A 158 13.28 26.69 67.93
C PRO A 158 13.88 28.09 68.04
N ALA A 159 13.20 29.08 67.47
CA ALA A 159 13.52 30.50 67.67
C ALA A 159 12.80 31.00 68.93
N GLY A 160 13.52 31.10 70.03
CA GLY A 160 13.00 31.60 71.30
C GLY A 160 14.08 32.17 72.24
N LEU A 161 14.18 33.50 72.23
CA LEU A 161 14.59 34.42 73.31
C LEU A 161 15.99 34.35 73.98
N ARG A 162 16.77 35.44 73.81
CA ARG A 162 17.30 36.32 74.89
C ARG A 162 18.06 37.50 74.25
N ARG A 163 17.51 38.73 74.30
CA ARG A 163 17.70 39.81 75.31
C ARG A 163 19.17 40.29 75.51
N VAL A 164 19.34 41.58 75.20
CA VAL A 164 20.08 42.62 75.95
C VAL A 164 21.60 42.55 75.97
N SER A 165 22.24 43.51 75.30
CA SER A 165 23.14 44.54 75.87
C SER A 165 23.35 45.65 74.84
#